data_AF-A0A9N8DL67-F1
#
_entry.id   AF-A0A9N8DL67-F1
#
_cell.length_a   1.000
_cell.length_b   1.000
_cell.length_c   1.000
_cell.angle_alpha   90.00
_cell.angle_beta   90.00
_cell.angle_gamma   90.00
#
_symmetry.space_group_name_H-M   'P 1'
#
loop_
_entity.id
_entity.type
_entity.pdbx_description
1 polymer ?
#
loop_
_entity_poly.entity_id
_entity_poly.type
_entity_poly.pdbx_seq_one_letter_code
_entity_poly.pdbx_strand_id
1 'polypeptide(L)'
;MMESLPAPPAATPRSESDFQNWKSVKKHRSPAFRDVPSNERRGHSCFGCLCDMRRAVIACNAVSLVFALVEIVAAITLLALYEELETKNDDQDGTVGASSVEWFRFNNHEMSKTILGIALGFGLLSTVFFSLGIRGAKQYDTSLVGSALFYYCVNVIANLILLSPLGVLFAGLAVYPHIMLYLELRNGIMSEENYINERNTCCLV
;
A
#
# COMPACT_ATOMS: atom_id res chain seq x y z
N MET A 1 22.60 -23.04 31.07
CA MET A 1 21.30 -23.68 31.28
C MET A 1 20.41 -23.24 30.13
N MET A 2 20.19 -24.10 29.15
CA MET A 2 19.26 -23.83 28.03
C MET A 2 17.88 -24.35 28.45
N GLU A 3 16.98 -23.44 28.79
CA GLU A 3 15.56 -23.74 28.97
C GLU A 3 14.96 -24.18 27.64
N SER A 4 14.50 -25.42 27.57
CA SER A 4 13.78 -25.96 26.42
C SER A 4 12.44 -25.23 26.28
N LEU A 5 12.23 -24.56 25.14
CA LEU A 5 10.94 -23.97 24.80
C LEU A 5 9.85 -25.05 24.72
N PRO A 6 8.67 -24.83 25.30
CA PRO A 6 7.57 -25.78 25.23
C PRO A 6 7.10 -25.98 23.78
N ALA A 7 6.76 -27.22 23.45
CA ALA A 7 6.26 -27.59 22.14
C ALA A 7 5.00 -26.78 21.78
N PRO A 8 4.84 -26.33 20.52
CA PRO A 8 3.64 -25.64 20.09
C PRO A 8 2.41 -26.54 20.27
N PRO A 9 1.25 -25.97 20.65
CA PRO A 9 0.02 -26.73 20.83
C PRO A 9 -0.39 -27.41 19.53
N ALA A 10 -0.84 -28.66 19.63
CA ALA A 10 -1.33 -29.44 18.51
C ALA A 10 -2.47 -28.69 17.79
N ALA A 11 -2.34 -28.52 16.47
CA ALA A 11 -3.36 -27.89 15.66
C ALA A 11 -4.68 -28.66 15.83
N THR A 12 -5.73 -27.96 16.29
CA THR A 12 -7.06 -28.56 16.40
C THR A 12 -7.57 -28.89 14.99
N PRO A 13 -8.08 -30.11 14.77
CA PRO A 13 -8.64 -30.48 13.47
C PRO A 13 -9.82 -29.56 13.16
N ARG A 14 -9.75 -28.87 12.01
CA ARG A 14 -10.89 -28.08 11.50
C ARG A 14 -12.12 -28.96 11.43
N SER A 15 -13.25 -28.42 11.89
CA SER A 15 -14.51 -29.14 11.90
C SER A 15 -14.92 -29.54 10.47
N GLU A 16 -15.52 -30.72 10.32
CA GLU A 16 -15.96 -31.22 9.02
C GLU A 16 -17.03 -30.31 8.38
N SER A 17 -17.76 -29.55 9.19
CA SER A 17 -18.67 -28.48 8.76
C SER A 17 -17.96 -27.31 8.09
N ASP A 18 -16.77 -26.92 8.56
CA ASP A 18 -15.98 -25.87 7.90
C ASP A 18 -15.47 -26.34 6.52
N PHE A 19 -15.19 -27.64 6.40
CA PHE A 19 -14.75 -28.25 5.15
C PHE A 19 -15.88 -28.34 4.12
N GLN A 20 -17.10 -28.67 4.55
CA GLN A 20 -18.30 -28.69 3.71
C GLN A 20 -18.67 -27.28 3.23
N ASN A 21 -18.58 -26.27 4.10
CA ASN A 21 -18.88 -24.88 3.74
C ASN A 21 -17.85 -24.31 2.75
N TRP A 22 -16.57 -24.69 2.86
CA TRP A 22 -15.56 -24.31 1.86
C TRP A 22 -15.79 -24.94 0.47
N LYS A 23 -16.31 -26.18 0.42
CA LYS A 23 -16.63 -26.86 -0.85
C LYS A 23 -17.79 -26.21 -1.59
N SER A 24 -18.79 -25.67 -0.88
CA SER A 24 -19.93 -24.99 -1.51
C SER A 24 -19.53 -23.66 -2.16
N VAL A 25 -18.61 -22.90 -1.52
CA VAL A 25 -18.10 -21.61 -2.05
C VAL A 25 -17.26 -21.80 -3.32
N LYS A 26 -16.55 -22.94 -3.47
CA LYS A 26 -15.76 -23.22 -4.69
C LYS A 26 -16.59 -23.61 -5.92
N LYS A 27 -17.87 -23.99 -5.76
CA LYS A 27 -18.69 -24.55 -6.84
C LYS A 27 -19.09 -23.55 -7.93
N HIS A 28 -18.88 -22.24 -7.71
CA HIS A 28 -19.09 -21.18 -8.71
C HIS A 28 -17.80 -20.64 -9.35
N ARG A 29 -16.64 -21.31 -9.21
CA ARG A 29 -15.48 -20.98 -10.04
C ARG A 29 -15.69 -21.51 -11.46
N SER A 30 -15.59 -20.62 -12.44
CA SER A 30 -15.83 -20.90 -13.85
C SER A 30 -15.08 -22.15 -14.33
N PRO A 31 -15.76 -23.14 -14.95
CA PRO A 31 -15.19 -24.43 -15.35
C PRO A 31 -14.20 -24.37 -16.53
N ALA A 32 -13.75 -23.18 -16.93
CA ALA A 32 -12.87 -22.97 -18.08
C ALA A 32 -11.37 -23.15 -17.76
N PHE A 33 -10.99 -23.37 -16.49
CA PHE A 33 -9.58 -23.60 -16.10
C PHE A 33 -9.20 -25.10 -16.16
N ARG A 34 -9.65 -25.81 -17.20
CA ARG A 34 -9.33 -27.22 -17.45
C ARG A 34 -7.94 -27.38 -18.05
N ASP A 35 -7.16 -28.25 -17.42
CA ASP A 35 -6.17 -29.14 -18.01
C ASP A 35 -5.04 -28.52 -18.86
N VAL A 36 -4.43 -27.39 -18.45
CA VAL A 36 -3.08 -27.09 -18.96
C VAL A 36 -2.12 -28.07 -18.29
N PRO A 37 -1.27 -28.78 -19.06
CA PRO A 37 -0.33 -29.75 -18.54
C PRO A 37 0.49 -29.17 -17.38
N SER A 38 0.66 -29.95 -16.31
CA SER A 38 1.32 -29.56 -15.04
C SER A 38 2.75 -29.04 -15.16
N ASN A 39 3.35 -29.08 -16.37
CA ASN A 39 4.72 -28.64 -16.63
C ASN A 39 4.79 -27.25 -17.28
N GLU A 40 3.66 -26.63 -17.66
CA GLU A 40 3.67 -25.33 -18.33
C GLU A 40 3.31 -24.21 -17.35
N ARG A 41 4.25 -23.27 -17.16
CA ARG A 41 4.13 -22.15 -16.23
C ARG A 41 3.02 -21.19 -16.67
N ARG A 42 2.23 -20.70 -15.71
CA ARG A 42 1.09 -19.81 -15.99
C ARG A 42 1.26 -18.40 -15.43
N GLY A 43 2.17 -18.22 -14.46
CA GLY A 43 2.42 -16.91 -13.84
C GLY A 43 3.08 -15.89 -14.77
N HIS A 44 2.62 -14.64 -14.71
CA HIS A 44 3.23 -13.52 -15.44
C HIS A 44 4.45 -12.99 -14.67
N SER A 45 5.45 -12.47 -15.39
CA SER A 45 6.62 -11.84 -14.78
C SER A 45 6.53 -10.31 -14.84
N CYS A 46 6.79 -9.63 -13.72
CA CYS A 46 6.77 -8.18 -13.67
C CYS A 46 7.96 -7.61 -14.45
N PHE A 47 7.70 -6.68 -15.38
CA PHE A 47 8.72 -6.08 -16.26
C PHE A 47 9.57 -7.09 -17.05
N GLY A 48 9.01 -8.26 -17.39
CA GLY A 48 9.65 -9.23 -18.29
C GLY A 48 10.84 -10.01 -17.72
N CYS A 49 11.43 -9.59 -16.59
CA CYS A 49 12.60 -10.27 -16.01
C CYS A 49 12.81 -10.10 -14.51
N LEU A 50 12.12 -9.15 -13.84
CA LEU A 50 12.64 -8.64 -12.57
C LEU A 50 12.14 -9.37 -11.32
N CYS A 51 10.86 -9.78 -11.23
CA CYS A 51 10.36 -10.53 -10.07
C CYS A 51 9.00 -11.20 -10.31
N ASP A 52 8.73 -12.21 -9.48
CA ASP A 52 7.37 -12.67 -9.14
C ASP A 52 6.49 -11.48 -8.69
N MET A 53 5.25 -11.41 -9.21
CA MET A 53 4.28 -10.34 -8.91
C MET A 53 4.06 -10.14 -7.41
N ARG A 54 4.07 -11.21 -6.62
CA ARG A 54 3.96 -11.13 -5.15
C ARG A 54 5.11 -10.34 -4.54
N ARG A 55 6.35 -10.62 -4.96
CA ARG A 55 7.54 -9.92 -4.47
C ARG A 55 7.55 -8.47 -4.94
N ALA A 56 7.13 -8.22 -6.17
CA ALA A 56 6.99 -6.87 -6.71
C ALA A 56 6.01 -6.03 -5.87
N VAL A 57 4.82 -6.57 -5.56
CA VAL A 57 3.84 -5.88 -4.70
C VAL A 57 4.39 -5.60 -3.29
N ILE A 58 5.11 -6.56 -2.69
CA ILE A 58 5.74 -6.36 -1.38
C ILE A 58 6.80 -5.25 -1.45
N ALA A 59 7.66 -5.27 -2.47
CA ALA A 59 8.70 -4.26 -2.66
C ALA A 59 8.10 -2.87 -2.91
N CYS A 60 7.10 -2.75 -3.79
CA CYS A 60 6.40 -1.49 -4.05
C CYS A 60 5.79 -0.93 -2.77
N ASN A 61 5.04 -1.72 -2.00
CA ASN A 61 4.45 -1.24 -0.75
C ASN A 61 5.50 -0.92 0.32
N ALA A 62 6.59 -1.67 0.39
CA ALA A 62 7.67 -1.37 1.34
C ALA A 62 8.34 -0.02 1.03
N VAL A 63 8.62 0.25 -0.26
CA VAL A 63 9.16 1.54 -0.69
C VAL A 63 8.16 2.66 -0.42
N SER A 64 6.89 2.50 -0.77
CA SER A 64 5.84 3.49 -0.50
C SER A 64 5.65 3.73 1.01
N LEU A 65 5.79 2.70 1.84
CA LEU A 65 5.72 2.81 3.30
C LEU A 65 6.87 3.67 3.84
N VAL A 66 8.10 3.51 3.33
CA VAL A 66 9.22 4.37 3.71
C VAL A 66 8.95 5.82 3.33
N PHE A 67 8.44 6.08 2.12
CA PHE A 67 8.08 7.45 1.71
C PHE A 67 6.97 8.04 2.59
N ALA A 68 5.94 7.27 2.93
CA ALA A 68 4.88 7.73 3.83
C ALA A 68 5.41 8.07 5.24
N LEU A 69 6.37 7.29 5.75
CA LEU A 69 7.00 7.60 7.04
C LEU A 69 7.84 8.88 6.97
N VAL A 70 8.59 9.07 5.88
CA VAL A 70 9.34 10.32 5.65
C VAL A 70 8.40 11.52 5.56
N GLU A 71 7.26 11.37 4.86
CA GLU A 71 6.22 12.39 4.74
C GLU A 71 5.64 12.77 6.12
N ILE A 72 5.31 11.78 6.97
CA ILE A 72 4.82 12.03 8.33
C ILE A 72 5.85 12.80 9.15
N VAL A 73 7.12 12.38 9.15
CA VAL A 73 8.19 13.06 9.90
C VAL A 73 8.39 14.48 9.39
N ALA A 74 8.37 14.69 8.07
CA ALA A 74 8.48 16.01 7.47
C ALA A 74 7.30 16.91 7.86
N ALA A 75 6.07 16.39 7.83
CA ALA A 75 4.88 17.14 8.22
C ALA A 75 4.90 17.56 9.69
N ILE A 76 5.30 16.65 10.61
CA ILE A 76 5.44 16.96 12.04
C ILE A 76 6.52 18.02 12.26
N THR A 77 7.68 17.86 11.62
CA THR A 77 8.80 18.81 11.77
C THR A 77 8.41 20.20 11.26
N LEU A 78 7.72 20.27 10.12
CA LEU A 78 7.25 21.53 9.55
C LEU A 78 6.18 22.19 10.42
N LEU A 79 5.28 21.41 11.01
CA LEU A 79 4.28 21.91 11.96
C LEU A 79 4.93 22.50 13.21
N ALA A 80 5.92 21.82 13.79
CA ALA A 80 6.65 22.33 14.95
C ALA A 80 7.41 23.63 14.66
N LEU A 81 8.07 23.71 13.49
CA LEU A 81 8.74 24.93 13.05
C LEU A 81 7.75 26.08 12.85
N TYR A 82 6.56 25.77 12.34
CA TYR A 82 5.51 26.76 12.11
C TYR A 82 5.07 27.42 13.42
N GLU A 83 4.87 26.65 14.48
CA GLU A 83 4.48 27.16 15.81
C GLU A 83 5.57 28.08 16.42
N GLU A 84 6.85 27.76 16.21
CA GLU A 84 7.96 28.62 16.68
C GLU A 84 8.00 29.97 15.95
N LEU A 85 7.64 30.01 14.67
CA LEU A 85 7.60 31.26 13.91
C LEU A 85 6.40 32.13 14.30
N GLU A 86 5.27 31.52 14.64
CA GLU A 86 4.07 32.23 15.10
C GLU A 86 4.34 32.93 16.44
N THR A 87 4.91 32.21 17.41
CA THR A 87 5.22 32.77 18.73
C THR A 87 6.21 33.93 18.71
N LYS A 88 7.12 34.01 17.74
CA LYS A 88 8.09 35.12 17.63
C LYS A 88 7.51 36.40 17.03
N ASN A 89 6.39 36.34 16.31
CA ASN A 89 5.82 37.52 15.65
C ASN A 89 4.93 38.36 16.59
N ASP A 90 4.44 37.77 17.69
CA ASP A 90 3.53 38.47 18.61
C ASP A 90 4.23 39.57 19.45
N ASP A 91 5.57 39.55 19.56
CA ASP A 91 6.32 40.52 20.37
C ASP A 91 6.70 41.81 19.60
N GLN A 92 6.42 41.91 18.30
CA GLN A 92 6.83 43.05 17.47
C GLN A 92 5.65 43.98 17.12
N ASP A 93 5.14 44.72 18.12
CA ASP A 93 4.21 45.84 17.94
C ASP A 93 4.89 46.98 17.19
N GLY A 94 4.72 46.97 15.86
CA GLY A 94 5.26 47.95 14.94
C GLY A 94 4.23 48.27 13.86
N THR A 95 3.27 49.12 14.22
CA THR A 95 2.39 49.89 13.33
C THR A 95 3.01 50.23 11.96
N VAL A 96 2.74 49.43 10.93
CA VAL A 96 2.96 49.83 9.53
C VAL A 96 1.80 49.35 8.67
N GLY A 97 0.97 50.31 8.25
CA GLY A 97 -0.21 50.06 7.43
C GLY A 97 0.12 49.43 6.08
N ALA A 98 -0.47 48.27 5.81
CA ALA A 98 -0.51 47.65 4.48
C ALA A 98 -1.76 46.75 4.36
N SER A 99 -2.95 47.38 4.37
CA SER A 99 -4.27 46.72 4.31
C SER A 99 -4.35 45.67 3.20
N SER A 100 -3.82 46.02 2.03
CA SER A 100 -3.22 45.19 0.95
C SER A 100 -2.85 43.73 1.20
N VAL A 101 -1.78 43.62 1.97
CA VAL A 101 -0.86 42.48 1.96
C VAL A 101 -1.10 41.64 3.21
N GLU A 102 -1.63 42.26 4.27
CA GLU A 102 -1.99 41.57 5.52
C GLU A 102 -3.16 40.61 5.34
N TRP A 103 -4.20 40.92 4.57
CA TRP A 103 -5.31 39.96 4.37
C TRP A 103 -4.84 38.71 3.62
N PHE A 104 -3.92 38.86 2.66
CA PHE A 104 -3.40 37.73 1.88
C PHE A 104 -2.51 36.86 2.77
N ARG A 105 -1.74 37.49 3.66
CA ARG A 105 -0.92 36.80 4.67
C ARG A 105 -1.78 36.08 5.72
N PHE A 106 -2.86 36.72 6.17
CA PHE A 106 -3.77 36.17 7.18
C PHE A 106 -4.57 34.97 6.66
N ASN A 107 -5.13 35.08 5.44
CA ASN A 107 -5.82 33.94 4.81
C ASN A 107 -4.88 32.77 4.52
N ASN A 108 -3.62 33.05 4.17
CA ASN A 108 -2.64 31.98 3.92
C ASN A 108 -2.20 31.26 5.21
N HIS A 109 -2.27 31.92 6.37
CA HIS A 109 -1.83 31.38 7.66
C HIS A 109 -2.74 30.23 8.16
N GLU A 110 -4.05 30.46 8.19
CA GLU A 110 -5.04 29.45 8.60
C GLU A 110 -5.11 28.28 7.60
N MET A 111 -4.92 28.59 6.31
CA MET A 111 -4.85 27.59 5.26
C MET A 111 -3.63 26.66 5.44
N SER A 112 -2.46 27.19 5.81
CA SER A 112 -1.26 26.35 5.97
C SER A 112 -1.38 25.31 7.09
N LYS A 113 -1.91 25.67 8.27
CA LYS A 113 -2.11 24.71 9.37
C LYS A 113 -3.07 23.60 8.98
N THR A 114 -4.19 23.98 8.35
CA THR A 114 -5.21 23.02 7.90
C THR A 114 -4.65 22.07 6.84
N ILE A 115 -3.92 22.59 5.86
CA ILE A 115 -3.28 21.78 4.80
C ILE A 115 -2.28 20.80 5.40
N LEU A 116 -1.43 21.23 6.35
CA LEU A 116 -0.47 20.35 7.03
C LEU A 116 -1.17 19.25 7.84
N GLY A 117 -2.25 19.58 8.54
CA GLY A 117 -3.06 18.60 9.26
C GLY A 117 -3.68 17.55 8.34
N ILE A 118 -4.21 17.96 7.18
CA ILE A 118 -4.75 17.05 6.16
C ILE A 118 -3.64 16.16 5.60
N ALA A 119 -2.47 16.73 5.28
CA ALA A 119 -1.33 15.96 4.79
C ALA A 119 -0.87 14.89 5.79
N LEU A 120 -0.79 15.23 7.09
CA LEU A 120 -0.48 14.28 8.15
C LEU A 120 -1.50 13.14 8.22
N GLY A 121 -2.79 13.48 8.16
CA GLY A 121 -3.87 12.49 8.13
C GLY A 121 -3.78 11.55 6.93
N PHE A 122 -3.44 12.09 5.75
CA PHE A 122 -3.24 11.31 4.54
C PHE A 122 -2.01 10.40 4.61
N GLY A 123 -0.90 10.86 5.19
CA GLY A 123 0.29 10.05 5.43
C GLY A 123 0.02 8.85 6.35
N LEU A 124 -0.74 9.06 7.43
CA LEU A 124 -1.17 7.98 8.33
C LEU A 124 -2.09 6.97 7.63
N LEU A 125 -3.05 7.46 6.84
CA LEU A 125 -3.94 6.62 6.05
C LEU A 125 -3.16 5.78 5.03
N SER A 126 -2.21 6.39 4.33
CA SER A 126 -1.29 5.72 3.39
C SER A 126 -0.58 4.55 4.04
N THR A 127 -0.02 4.79 5.23
CA THR A 127 0.72 3.79 6.01
C THR A 127 -0.12 2.56 6.30
N VAL A 128 -1.40 2.74 6.63
CA VAL A 128 -2.35 1.62 6.84
C VAL A 128 -2.54 0.82 5.55
N PHE A 129 -2.86 1.47 4.43
CA PHE A 129 -3.10 0.76 3.16
C PHE A 129 -1.86 0.03 2.64
N PHE A 130 -0.66 0.62 2.74
CA PHE A 130 0.58 -0.05 2.35
C PHE A 130 0.87 -1.28 3.22
N SER A 131 0.58 -1.18 4.52
CA SER A 131 0.69 -2.32 5.44
C SER A 131 -0.30 -3.44 5.09
N LEU A 132 -1.54 -3.09 4.74
CA LEU A 132 -2.54 -4.05 4.24
C LEU A 132 -2.09 -4.71 2.93
N GLY A 133 -1.50 -3.96 2.00
CA GLY A 133 -0.94 -4.50 0.76
C GLY A 133 0.16 -5.54 0.99
N ILE A 134 1.09 -5.26 1.91
CA ILE A 134 2.15 -6.21 2.30
C ILE A 134 1.54 -7.46 2.93
N ARG A 135 0.58 -7.30 3.86
CA ARG A 135 -0.07 -8.44 4.52
C ARG A 135 -0.89 -9.27 3.54
N GLY A 136 -1.63 -8.62 2.65
CA GLY A 136 -2.43 -9.28 1.61
C GLY A 136 -1.56 -10.10 0.66
N ALA A 137 -0.45 -9.54 0.19
CA ALA A 137 0.50 -10.27 -0.64
C ALA A 137 1.17 -11.44 0.09
N LYS A 138 1.39 -11.33 1.40
CA LYS A 138 1.93 -12.45 2.21
C LYS A 138 0.91 -13.59 2.38
N GLN A 139 -0.35 -13.26 2.63
CA GLN A 139 -1.44 -14.19 2.96
C GLN A 139 -2.24 -14.67 1.74
N TYR A 140 -1.90 -14.23 0.53
CA TYR A 140 -2.67 -14.49 -0.69
C TYR A 140 -4.14 -14.05 -0.59
N ASP A 141 -4.41 -13.00 0.20
CA ASP A 141 -5.76 -12.48 0.40
C ASP A 141 -6.10 -11.44 -0.66
N THR A 142 -7.07 -11.76 -1.50
CA THR A 142 -7.51 -10.92 -2.62
C THR A 142 -8.13 -9.60 -2.15
N SER A 143 -8.82 -9.60 -1.00
CA SER A 143 -9.48 -8.41 -0.46
C SER A 143 -8.47 -7.40 0.07
N LEU A 144 -7.41 -7.88 0.75
CA LEU A 144 -6.35 -7.02 1.28
C LEU A 144 -5.47 -6.43 0.17
N VAL A 145 -5.17 -7.20 -0.88
CA VAL A 145 -4.46 -6.66 -2.06
C VAL A 145 -5.35 -5.67 -2.81
N GLY A 146 -6.66 -5.97 -2.93
CA GLY A 146 -7.64 -5.11 -3.58
C GLY A 146 -7.81 -3.75 -2.89
N SER A 147 -7.77 -3.69 -1.56
CA SER A 147 -7.86 -2.42 -0.82
C SER A 147 -6.63 -1.53 -1.05
N ALA A 148 -5.43 -2.10 -1.06
CA ALA A 148 -4.21 -1.38 -1.42
C ALA A 148 -4.24 -0.90 -2.88
N LEU A 149 -4.72 -1.74 -3.81
CA LEU A 149 -4.91 -1.36 -5.21
C LEU A 149 -5.86 -0.16 -5.36
N PHE A 150 -7.00 -0.19 -4.67
CA PHE A 150 -7.96 0.92 -4.67
C PHE A 150 -7.30 2.22 -4.19
N TYR A 151 -6.51 2.15 -3.12
CA TYR A 151 -5.77 3.30 -2.60
C TYR A 151 -4.81 3.89 -3.64
N TYR A 152 -4.02 3.06 -4.34
CA TYR A 152 -3.14 3.55 -5.41
C TYR A 152 -3.93 4.19 -6.56
N CYS A 153 -5.09 3.65 -6.95
CA CYS A 153 -5.94 4.26 -7.97
C CYS A 153 -6.43 5.66 -7.56
N VAL A 154 -6.86 5.82 -6.30
CA VAL A 154 -7.24 7.14 -5.75
C VAL A 154 -6.03 8.07 -5.77
N ASN A 155 -4.84 7.58 -5.41
CA ASN A 155 -3.62 8.38 -5.43
C ASN A 155 -3.23 8.82 -6.85
N VAL A 156 -3.39 7.97 -7.87
CA VAL A 156 -3.19 8.36 -9.28
C VAL A 156 -4.13 9.50 -9.67
N ILE A 157 -5.42 9.40 -9.31
CA ILE A 157 -6.42 10.44 -9.60
C ILE A 157 -6.05 11.74 -8.87
N ALA A 158 -5.66 11.67 -7.60
CA ALA A 158 -5.24 12.84 -6.83
C ALA A 158 -4.01 13.53 -7.45
N ASN A 159 -2.98 12.76 -7.85
CA ASN A 159 -1.79 13.30 -8.51
C ASN A 159 -2.10 13.90 -9.90
N LEU A 160 -3.11 13.36 -10.59
CA LEU A 160 -3.58 13.91 -11.86
C LEU A 160 -4.29 15.26 -11.65
N ILE A 161 -5.13 15.38 -10.62
CA ILE A 161 -5.80 16.64 -10.25
C ILE A 161 -4.78 17.70 -9.83
N LEU A 162 -3.75 17.30 -9.08
CA LEU A 162 -2.66 18.16 -8.64
C LEU A 162 -1.62 18.44 -9.75
N LEU A 163 -1.80 17.89 -10.95
CA LEU A 163 -0.89 18.04 -12.10
C LEU A 163 0.57 17.69 -11.76
N SER A 164 0.77 16.65 -10.95
CA SER A 164 2.10 16.15 -10.56
C SER A 164 2.50 14.96 -11.43
N PRO A 165 3.22 15.17 -12.56
CA PRO A 165 3.53 14.08 -13.50
C PRO A 165 4.39 12.98 -12.87
N LEU A 166 5.31 13.34 -11.97
CA LEU A 166 6.14 12.37 -11.25
C LEU A 166 5.29 11.50 -10.32
N GLY A 167 4.34 12.10 -9.59
CA GLY A 167 3.45 11.36 -8.71
C GLY A 167 2.56 10.38 -9.48
N VAL A 168 2.01 10.81 -10.62
CA VAL A 168 1.23 9.94 -11.53
C VAL A 168 2.09 8.77 -12.02
N LEU A 169 3.34 9.03 -12.41
CA LEU A 169 4.26 7.99 -12.89
C LEU A 169 4.54 6.95 -11.80
N PHE A 170 4.94 7.36 -10.60
CA PHE A 170 5.26 6.43 -9.51
C PHE A 170 4.03 5.64 -9.03
N ALA A 171 2.89 6.31 -8.87
CA ALA A 171 1.65 5.65 -8.49
C ALA A 171 1.18 4.67 -9.58
N GLY A 172 1.26 5.06 -10.86
CA GLY A 172 0.91 4.19 -11.99
C GLY A 172 1.79 2.94 -12.09
N LEU A 173 3.11 3.09 -11.89
CA LEU A 173 4.03 1.95 -11.84
C LEU A 173 3.71 1.01 -10.68
N ALA A 174 3.25 1.53 -9.54
CA ALA A 174 2.83 0.72 -8.40
C ALA A 174 1.47 0.02 -8.64
N VAL A 175 0.55 0.61 -9.39
CA VAL A 175 -0.76 0.02 -9.72
C VAL A 175 -0.60 -1.29 -10.52
N TYR A 176 0.31 -1.31 -11.51
CA TYR A 176 0.49 -2.46 -12.40
C TYR A 176 0.70 -3.81 -11.68
N PRO A 177 1.70 -3.99 -10.80
CA PRO A 177 1.90 -5.27 -10.12
C PRO A 177 0.74 -5.64 -9.19
N HIS A 178 0.00 -4.66 -8.65
CA HIS A 178 -1.18 -4.92 -7.84
C HIS A 178 -2.36 -5.44 -8.65
N ILE A 179 -2.61 -4.88 -9.84
CA ILE A 179 -3.65 -5.38 -10.76
C ILE A 179 -3.33 -6.82 -11.17
N MET A 180 -2.09 -7.07 -11.59
CA MET A 180 -1.69 -8.41 -12.04
C MET A 180 -1.79 -9.43 -10.90
N LEU A 181 -1.26 -9.12 -9.70
CA LEU A 181 -1.39 -10.01 -8.55
C LEU A 181 -2.86 -10.26 -8.18
N TYR A 182 -3.70 -9.22 -8.20
CA TYR A 182 -5.13 -9.36 -7.90
C TYR A 182 -5.83 -10.30 -8.88
N LEU A 183 -5.55 -10.19 -10.17
CA LEU A 183 -6.11 -11.08 -11.20
C LEU A 183 -5.60 -12.52 -11.05
N GLU A 184 -4.32 -12.71 -10.76
CA GLU A 184 -3.73 -14.04 -10.54
C GLU A 184 -4.30 -14.74 -9.30
N LEU A 185 -4.50 -14.00 -8.20
CA LEU A 185 -5.16 -14.49 -6.98
C LEU A 185 -6.63 -14.86 -7.25
N ARG A 186 -7.37 -13.99 -7.94
CA ARG A 186 -8.78 -14.22 -8.26
C ARG A 186 -9.00 -15.42 -9.18
N ASN A 187 -8.12 -15.60 -10.15
CA ASN A 187 -8.17 -16.73 -11.07
C ASN A 187 -7.66 -18.03 -10.44
N GLY A 188 -7.04 -17.96 -9.25
CA GLY A 188 -6.44 -19.12 -8.60
C GLY A 188 -5.20 -19.64 -9.32
N ILE A 189 -4.56 -18.80 -10.14
CA ILE A 189 -3.27 -19.12 -10.78
C ILE A 189 -2.18 -19.14 -9.69
N MET A 190 -2.22 -18.16 -8.79
CA MET A 190 -1.33 -18.06 -7.65
C MET A 190 -2.11 -18.33 -6.35
N SER A 191 -1.77 -19.43 -5.68
CA SER A 191 -2.24 -19.79 -4.33
C SER A 191 -1.07 -20.28 -3.50
N GLU A 192 -1.24 -20.37 -2.18
CA GLU A 192 -0.19 -20.86 -1.28
C GLU A 192 0.30 -22.27 -1.66
N GLU A 193 -0.62 -23.15 -2.11
CA GLU A 193 -0.27 -24.50 -2.53
C GLU A 193 0.45 -24.56 -3.89
N ASN A 194 0.09 -23.68 -4.83
CA ASN A 194 0.69 -23.65 -6.17
C ASN A 194 1.97 -22.81 -6.24
N TYR A 195 2.22 -21.99 -5.21
CA TYR A 195 3.35 -21.05 -5.20
C TYR A 195 4.72 -21.73 -5.32
N ILE A 196 4.87 -22.95 -4.77
CA ILE A 196 6.15 -23.68 -4.83
C ILE A 196 6.51 -24.03 -6.29
N ASN A 197 5.50 -24.29 -7.13
CA ASN A 197 5.67 -24.64 -8.54
C ASN A 197 5.78 -23.40 -9.43
N GLU A 198 5.03 -22.34 -9.12
CA GLU A 198 4.99 -21.10 -9.92
C GLU A 198 6.07 -20.09 -9.53
N ARG A 199 6.83 -20.30 -8.44
CA ARG A 199 7.89 -19.37 -8.04
C ARG A 199 8.91 -19.27 -9.17
N ASN A 200 8.92 -18.12 -9.85
CA ASN A 200 10.03 -17.79 -10.72
C ASN A 200 11.23 -17.52 -9.82
N THR A 201 12.28 -18.31 -9.98
CA THR A 201 13.62 -17.92 -9.55
C THR A 201 13.91 -16.65 -10.34
N CYS A 202 13.76 -15.48 -9.72
CA CYS A 202 14.05 -14.21 -10.38
C CYS A 202 15.44 -14.28 -11.02
N CYS A 203 15.62 -13.65 -12.18
CA CYS A 203 16.88 -13.64 -12.92
C CYS A 203 18.02 -13.06 -12.06
N LEU A 204 18.78 -13.94 -11.39
CA LEU A 204 20.17 -13.83 -10.94
C LEU A 204 20.46 -15.04 -10.01
N VAL A 205 20.94 -16.13 -10.63
CA VAL A 205 21.96 -17.00 -10.03
C VAL A 205 23.28 -16.55 -10.63
#